data_AF-A0A7J2I1A8-F1
#
_entry.id   AF-A0A7J2I1A8-F1
#
_cell.length_a   1.000
_cell.length_b   1.000
_cell.length_c   1.000
_cell.angle_alpha   90.00
_cell.angle_beta   90.00
_cell.angle_gamma   90.00
#
_symmetry.space_group_name_H-M   'P 1'
#
loop_
_entity.id
_entity.type
_entity.pdbx_description
1 polymer ?
#
loop_
_entity_poly.entity_id
_entity_poly.type
_entity_poly.pdbx_seq_one_letter_code
_entity_poly.pdbx_strand_id
1 'polypeptide(L)'
;EANHELMLRAYIKKYGIEGADLEKLNVALAQVSVKNHLHALKNEYAQYQRKITVEHVLNARKNARRPLGLYDFAPISDGAAALILTREDFAKKFTEKPVYILGFSSATDYLTFPARKDLTRFLVSEIAMKNALKTAGISLWDIQVVELYDQSTVMEMISLEDLGFCERGKAWMSIYKSCEDYKGYYEIDGKKLFVNMNGGLKADGNPLGATGGAQVFEVVKQLKGEAGERQVKSDRELKYGCVLELEGFGTKGYVCILGRD
;
A
#
# COMPACT_ATOMS: atom_id res chain seq x y z
N GLU A 1 -15.48 0.93 -8.23
CA GLU A 1 -15.67 2.35 -7.87
C GLU A 1 -16.70 2.61 -6.77
N ALA A 2 -17.98 2.22 -6.90
CA ALA A 2 -19.04 2.56 -5.93
C ALA A 2 -18.71 2.23 -4.46
N ASN A 3 -18.16 1.05 -4.18
CA ASN A 3 -17.76 0.67 -2.81
C ASN A 3 -16.66 1.57 -2.22
N HIS A 4 -15.79 2.13 -3.07
CA HIS A 4 -14.70 3.00 -2.63
C HIS A 4 -15.24 4.37 -2.20
N GLU A 5 -16.20 4.91 -2.96
CA GLU A 5 -16.90 6.14 -2.57
C GLU A 5 -17.77 5.93 -1.33
N LEU A 6 -18.44 4.78 -1.22
CA LEU A 6 -19.21 4.43 -0.02
C LEU A 6 -18.30 4.35 1.20
N MET A 7 -17.14 3.69 1.08
CA MET A 7 -16.12 3.62 2.12
C MET A 7 -15.63 5.01 2.52
N LEU A 8 -15.28 5.88 1.55
CA LEU A 8 -14.83 7.24 1.82
C LEU A 8 -15.91 8.05 2.57
N ARG A 9 -17.17 8.00 2.11
CA ARG A 9 -18.29 8.69 2.77
C ARG A 9 -18.55 8.15 4.18
N ALA A 10 -18.47 6.83 4.36
CA ALA A 10 -18.61 6.21 5.66
C ALA A 10 -17.48 6.61 6.61
N TYR A 11 -16.24 6.69 6.10
CA TYR A 11 -15.06 7.12 6.84
C TYR A 11 -15.21 8.57 7.30
N ILE A 12 -15.52 9.49 6.38
CA ILE A 12 -15.78 10.91 6.67
C ILE A 12 -16.86 11.05 7.76
N LYS A 13 -17.99 10.36 7.60
CA LYS A 13 -19.10 10.41 8.55
C LYS A 13 -18.73 9.86 9.93
N LYS A 14 -18.07 8.71 9.98
CA LYS A 14 -17.75 8.01 11.24
C LYS A 14 -16.76 8.79 12.10
N TYR A 15 -15.78 9.42 11.46
CA TYR A 15 -14.73 10.18 12.15
C TYR A 15 -14.99 11.69 12.20
N GLY A 16 -16.17 12.15 11.76
CA GLY A 16 -16.59 13.56 11.87
C GLY A 16 -15.68 14.52 11.11
N ILE A 17 -15.18 14.11 9.94
CA ILE A 17 -14.22 14.92 9.16
C ILE A 17 -14.99 15.98 8.37
N GLU A 18 -14.82 17.24 8.75
CA GLU A 18 -15.56 18.38 8.17
C GLU A 18 -14.67 19.62 7.99
N GLY A 19 -15.21 20.64 7.28
CA GLY A 19 -14.53 21.91 7.06
C GLY A 19 -13.12 21.75 6.48
N ALA A 20 -12.14 22.41 7.13
CA ALA A 20 -10.75 22.39 6.70
C ALA A 20 -10.11 20.98 6.72
N ASP A 21 -10.56 20.09 7.61
CA ASP A 21 -10.01 18.72 7.66
C ASP A 21 -10.53 17.87 6.50
N LEU A 22 -11.76 18.12 6.02
CA LEU A 22 -12.26 17.51 4.80
C LEU A 22 -11.47 17.96 3.57
N GLU A 23 -11.07 19.23 3.51
CA GLU A 23 -10.20 19.74 2.44
C GLU A 23 -8.82 19.06 2.48
N LYS A 24 -8.22 18.96 3.66
CA LYS A 24 -6.93 18.27 3.85
C LYS A 24 -7.01 16.78 3.53
N LEU A 25 -8.08 16.09 3.92
CA LEU A 25 -8.32 14.69 3.53
C LEU A 25 -8.36 14.56 2.00
N ASN A 26 -9.07 15.45 1.31
CA ASN A 26 -9.12 15.44 -0.15
C ASN A 26 -7.74 15.64 -0.79
N VAL A 27 -6.93 16.54 -0.24
CA VAL A 27 -5.54 16.76 -0.64
C VAL A 27 -4.68 15.52 -0.36
N ALA A 28 -4.81 14.89 0.81
CA ALA A 28 -4.09 13.68 1.18
C ALA A 28 -4.32 12.55 0.19
N LEU A 29 -5.58 12.29 -0.18
CA LEU A 29 -5.91 11.28 -1.20
C LEU A 29 -5.29 11.61 -2.56
N ALA A 30 -5.24 12.89 -2.95
CA ALA A 30 -4.57 13.28 -4.19
C ALA A 30 -3.05 13.11 -4.11
N GLN A 31 -2.45 13.39 -2.95
CA GLN A 31 -1.03 13.19 -2.69
C GLN A 31 -0.61 11.72 -2.79
N VAL A 32 -1.47 10.76 -2.39
CA VAL A 32 -1.22 9.32 -2.62
C VAL A 32 -0.98 9.05 -4.11
N SER A 33 -1.87 9.54 -4.99
CA SER A 33 -1.70 9.34 -6.43
C SER A 33 -0.43 10.03 -6.96
N VAL A 34 -0.12 11.25 -6.49
CA VAL A 34 1.08 11.98 -6.92
C VAL A 34 2.36 11.25 -6.50
N LYS A 35 2.41 10.75 -5.25
CA LYS A 35 3.50 9.90 -4.74
C LYS A 35 3.70 8.68 -5.63
N ASN A 36 2.62 7.93 -5.90
CA ASN A 36 2.69 6.69 -6.66
C ASN A 36 3.14 6.93 -8.10
N HIS A 37 2.65 7.99 -8.74
CA HIS A 37 3.17 8.44 -10.03
C HIS A 37 4.65 8.86 -9.99
N LEU A 38 5.12 9.49 -8.91
CA LEU A 38 6.53 9.84 -8.76
C LEU A 38 7.43 8.61 -8.62
N HIS A 39 6.99 7.61 -7.86
CA HIS A 39 7.69 6.35 -7.68
C HIS A 39 7.73 5.52 -8.97
N ALA A 40 6.62 5.47 -9.71
CA ALA A 40 6.51 4.76 -10.99
C ALA A 40 7.52 5.21 -12.04
N LEU A 41 7.94 6.48 -12.04
CA LEU A 41 8.94 7.00 -13.00
C LEU A 41 10.33 6.36 -12.88
N LYS A 42 10.60 5.75 -11.72
CA LYS A 42 11.84 5.03 -11.43
C LYS A 42 11.68 3.53 -11.66
N ASN A 43 10.49 3.10 -12.08
CA ASN A 43 10.16 1.71 -12.32
C ASN A 43 10.03 1.46 -13.81
N GLU A 44 10.95 0.71 -14.42
CA GLU A 44 10.87 0.36 -15.84
C GLU A 44 9.62 -0.48 -16.18
N TYR A 45 9.02 -1.16 -15.20
CA TYR A 45 7.82 -1.99 -15.40
C TYR A 45 6.51 -1.20 -15.29
N ALA A 46 6.55 0.03 -14.78
CA ALA A 46 5.33 0.77 -14.48
C ALA A 46 4.59 1.23 -15.74
N GLN A 47 3.28 0.99 -15.76
CA GLN A 47 2.37 1.40 -16.84
C GLN A 47 2.29 2.92 -17.00
N TYR A 48 2.34 3.67 -15.89
CA TYR A 48 2.30 5.13 -15.93
C TYR A 48 3.66 5.78 -15.71
N GLN A 49 4.31 6.15 -16.82
CA GLN A 49 5.56 6.90 -16.87
C GLN A 49 5.33 8.42 -16.94
N ARG A 50 4.48 8.97 -16.07
CA ARG A 50 4.15 10.41 -16.10
C ARG A 50 3.98 11.03 -14.73
N LYS A 51 4.57 12.22 -14.55
CA LYS A 51 4.33 13.10 -13.39
C LYS A 51 2.93 13.69 -13.45
N ILE A 52 2.30 13.81 -12.29
CA ILE A 52 1.06 14.54 -12.07
C ILE A 52 1.20 15.44 -10.84
N THR A 53 0.29 16.39 -10.67
CA THR A 53 0.24 17.29 -9.50
C THR A 53 -1.06 17.07 -8.74
N VAL A 54 -1.10 17.51 -7.48
CA VAL A 54 -2.34 17.50 -6.66
C VAL A 54 -3.46 18.25 -7.39
N GLU A 55 -3.14 19.39 -7.99
CA GLU A 55 -4.09 20.20 -8.75
C GLU A 55 -4.70 19.43 -9.93
N HIS A 56 -3.90 18.66 -10.69
CA HIS A 56 -4.42 17.80 -11.76
C HIS A 56 -5.45 16.80 -11.24
N VAL A 57 -5.17 16.15 -10.11
CA VAL A 57 -6.07 15.16 -9.49
C VAL A 57 -7.38 15.84 -9.04
N LEU A 58 -7.28 16.96 -8.33
CA LEU A 58 -8.45 17.70 -7.81
C LEU A 58 -9.31 18.27 -8.95
N ASN A 59 -8.70 18.83 -9.99
CA ASN A 59 -9.41 19.32 -11.17
C ASN A 59 -10.13 18.18 -11.91
N ALA A 60 -9.53 16.99 -12.01
CA ALA A 60 -10.19 15.83 -12.58
C ALA A 60 -11.43 15.40 -11.78
N ARG A 61 -11.35 15.37 -10.44
CA ARG A 61 -12.51 15.10 -9.56
C ARG A 61 -13.62 16.13 -9.74
N LYS A 62 -13.27 17.42 -9.77
CA LYS A 62 -14.20 18.53 -9.98
C LYS A 62 -14.92 18.42 -11.34
N ASN A 63 -14.18 18.15 -12.41
CA ASN A 63 -14.74 17.97 -13.75
C ASN A 63 -15.68 16.77 -13.83
N ALA A 64 -15.33 15.67 -13.18
CA ALA A 64 -16.18 14.48 -13.09
C ALA A 64 -17.37 14.64 -12.12
N ARG A 65 -17.38 15.69 -11.29
CA ARG A 65 -18.36 15.92 -10.21
C ARG A 65 -18.49 14.73 -9.26
N ARG A 66 -17.36 14.08 -8.95
CA ARG A 66 -17.28 12.90 -8.07
C ARG A 66 -16.24 13.10 -6.98
N PRO A 67 -16.40 12.48 -5.80
CA PRO A 67 -15.42 12.57 -4.72
C PRO A 67 -14.10 11.88 -5.09
N LEU A 68 -14.15 10.85 -5.94
CA LEU A 68 -13.00 10.16 -6.50
C LEU A 68 -13.09 10.21 -8.03
N GLY A 69 -11.95 10.40 -8.70
CA GLY A 69 -11.84 10.58 -10.14
C GLY A 69 -10.86 9.61 -10.80
N LEU A 70 -10.55 9.85 -12.07
CA LEU A 70 -9.65 9.00 -12.87
C LEU A 70 -8.30 8.73 -12.18
N TYR A 71 -7.71 9.77 -11.57
CA TYR A 71 -6.42 9.66 -10.89
C TYR A 71 -6.53 9.07 -9.48
N ASP A 72 -7.69 8.62 -9.03
CA ASP A 72 -7.82 7.91 -7.76
C ASP A 72 -7.75 6.41 -7.90
N PHE A 73 -7.93 5.87 -9.10
CA PHE A 73 -8.03 4.43 -9.34
C PHE A 73 -6.84 3.89 -10.12
N ALA A 74 -6.45 2.66 -9.78
CA ALA A 74 -5.47 1.89 -10.54
C ALA A 74 -5.99 1.62 -11.97
N PRO A 75 -5.10 1.61 -12.98
CA PRO A 75 -5.47 1.22 -14.34
C PRO A 75 -5.82 -0.27 -14.44
N ILE A 76 -6.48 -0.63 -15.55
CA ILE A 76 -6.53 -2.02 -16.02
C ILE A 76 -5.20 -2.30 -16.72
N SER A 77 -4.59 -3.44 -16.39
CA SER A 77 -3.23 -3.78 -16.82
C SER A 77 -3.14 -5.25 -17.19
N ASP A 78 -2.31 -5.55 -18.19
CA ASP A 78 -1.84 -6.90 -18.48
C ASP A 78 -0.47 -7.09 -17.85
N GLY A 79 -0.19 -8.28 -17.30
CA GLY A 79 1.08 -8.57 -16.65
C GLY A 79 1.14 -9.96 -16.03
N ALA A 80 2.36 -10.39 -15.71
CA ALA A 80 2.61 -11.66 -15.04
C ALA A 80 3.75 -11.50 -14.01
N ALA A 81 3.64 -12.22 -12.90
CA ALA A 81 4.69 -12.32 -11.89
C ALA A 81 4.87 -13.79 -11.52
N ALA A 82 6.12 -14.21 -11.32
CA ALA A 82 6.46 -15.56 -10.91
C ALA A 82 7.46 -15.50 -9.74
N LEU A 83 7.19 -16.29 -8.70
CA LEU A 83 8.04 -16.42 -7.53
C LEU A 83 8.56 -17.85 -7.45
N ILE A 84 9.86 -18.00 -7.22
CA ILE A 84 10.48 -19.31 -6.97
C ILE A 84 10.72 -19.41 -5.48
N LEU A 85 10.03 -20.36 -4.84
CA LEU A 85 10.16 -20.63 -3.41
C LEU A 85 10.96 -21.91 -3.20
N THR A 86 11.83 -21.89 -2.19
CA THR A 86 12.58 -23.06 -1.77
C THR A 86 12.90 -22.98 -0.28
N ARG A 87 13.43 -24.07 0.26
CA ARG A 87 13.90 -24.15 1.65
C ARG A 87 15.21 -23.38 1.83
N GLU A 88 15.42 -22.85 3.03
CA GLU A 88 16.57 -21.99 3.38
C GLU A 88 17.93 -22.61 3.01
N ASP A 89 18.17 -23.87 3.37
CA ASP A 89 19.43 -24.59 3.11
C ASP A 89 19.72 -24.73 1.62
N PHE A 90 18.68 -24.74 0.79
CA PHE A 90 18.82 -24.81 -0.66
C PHE A 90 18.96 -23.42 -1.29
N ALA A 91 18.27 -22.40 -0.77
CA ALA A 91 18.35 -21.02 -1.26
C ALA A 91 19.78 -20.47 -1.25
N LYS A 92 20.55 -20.78 -0.19
CA LYS A 92 21.97 -20.38 -0.04
C LYS A 92 22.89 -20.91 -1.14
N LYS A 93 22.47 -21.91 -1.93
CA LYS A 93 23.22 -22.38 -3.11
C LYS A 93 23.06 -21.50 -4.35
N PHE A 94 22.04 -20.64 -4.38
CA PHE A 94 21.71 -19.80 -5.54
C PHE A 94 21.90 -18.31 -5.27
N THR A 95 21.95 -17.89 -4.01
CA THR A 95 22.14 -16.49 -3.64
C THR A 95 22.79 -16.33 -2.27
N GLU A 96 23.67 -15.35 -2.14
CA GLU A 96 24.27 -14.91 -0.87
C GLU A 96 23.31 -14.04 -0.04
N LYS A 97 22.20 -13.58 -0.63
CA LYS A 97 21.21 -12.70 0.02
C LYS A 97 19.81 -13.29 -0.11
N PRO A 98 19.52 -14.45 0.51
CA PRO A 98 18.16 -14.98 0.54
C PRO A 98 17.22 -14.02 1.28
N VAL A 99 15.96 -14.02 0.87
CA VAL A 99 14.86 -13.34 1.58
C VAL A 99 13.89 -14.42 2.05
N TYR A 100 13.54 -14.38 3.33
CA TYR A 100 12.73 -15.39 3.99
C TYR A 100 11.30 -14.92 4.18
N ILE A 101 10.35 -15.84 4.06
CA ILE A 101 8.97 -15.62 4.50
C ILE A 101 8.94 -15.88 6.01
N LEU A 102 8.90 -14.81 6.80
CA LEU A 102 8.91 -14.88 8.27
C LEU A 102 7.50 -15.10 8.83
N GLY A 103 6.49 -14.54 8.16
CA GLY A 103 5.10 -14.70 8.58
C GLY A 103 4.18 -14.59 7.38
N PHE A 104 3.19 -15.47 7.31
CA PHE A 104 2.13 -15.40 6.31
C PHE A 104 0.80 -15.69 6.98
N SER A 105 -0.22 -14.90 6.67
CA SER A 105 -1.58 -15.16 7.11
C SER A 105 -2.57 -14.68 6.06
N SER A 106 -3.74 -15.32 6.04
CA SER A 106 -4.90 -14.84 5.31
C SER A 106 -6.14 -14.81 6.19
N ALA A 107 -7.12 -14.01 5.80
CA ALA A 107 -8.42 -13.92 6.45
C ALA A 107 -9.51 -13.63 5.42
N THR A 108 -10.77 -13.93 5.75
CA THR A 108 -11.93 -13.71 4.90
C THR A 108 -13.01 -12.91 5.63
N ASP A 109 -13.85 -12.21 4.88
CA ASP A 109 -15.00 -11.44 5.35
C ASP A 109 -16.16 -11.56 4.34
N TYR A 110 -17.32 -10.98 4.66
CA TYR A 110 -18.50 -11.03 3.80
C TYR A 110 -18.19 -10.54 2.38
N LEU A 111 -18.66 -11.29 1.37
CA LEU A 111 -18.55 -10.93 -0.04
C LEU A 111 -19.21 -9.58 -0.34
N THR A 112 -20.41 -9.36 0.22
CA THR A 112 -21.17 -8.13 0.03
C THR A 112 -20.66 -7.04 0.99
N PHE A 113 -19.85 -6.11 0.48
CA PHE A 113 -19.26 -5.04 1.28
C PHE A 113 -20.26 -4.25 2.14
N PRO A 114 -21.42 -3.77 1.62
CA PRO A 114 -22.41 -3.06 2.43
C PRO A 114 -23.04 -3.88 3.57
N ALA A 115 -22.90 -5.22 3.57
CA ALA A 115 -23.40 -6.08 4.65
C ALA A 115 -22.41 -6.18 5.83
N ARG A 116 -21.20 -5.63 5.70
CA ARG A 116 -20.20 -5.63 6.77
C ARG A 116 -20.57 -4.63 7.86
N LYS A 117 -20.21 -4.96 9.10
CA LYS A 117 -20.50 -4.12 10.28
C LYS A 117 -19.81 -2.76 10.25
N ASP A 118 -18.62 -2.72 9.66
CA ASP A 118 -17.79 -1.52 9.62
C ASP A 118 -17.29 -1.31 8.20
N LEU A 119 -17.72 -0.21 7.58
CA LEU A 119 -17.40 0.12 6.19
C LEU A 119 -16.12 0.96 6.06
N THR A 120 -15.44 1.25 7.17
CA THR A 120 -14.26 2.14 7.21
C THR A 120 -12.96 1.38 7.42
N ARG A 121 -12.96 0.06 7.21
CA ARG A 121 -11.81 -0.83 7.42
C ARG A 121 -11.96 -2.13 6.64
N PHE A 122 -10.86 -2.82 6.41
CA PHE A 122 -10.87 -4.23 6.01
C PHE A 122 -10.47 -5.08 7.21
N LEU A 123 -11.46 -5.71 7.85
CA LEU A 123 -11.23 -6.60 9.01
C LEU A 123 -10.26 -7.74 8.66
N VAL A 124 -10.28 -8.21 7.40
CA VAL A 124 -9.34 -9.21 6.89
C VAL A 124 -7.89 -8.79 7.02
N SER A 125 -7.58 -7.52 6.75
CA SER A 125 -6.23 -6.97 6.83
C SER A 125 -5.73 -6.94 8.27
N GLU A 126 -6.56 -6.53 9.23
CA GLU A 126 -6.21 -6.53 10.66
C GLU A 126 -5.90 -7.95 11.17
N ILE A 127 -6.76 -8.91 10.85
CA ILE A 127 -6.62 -10.30 11.30
C ILE A 127 -5.35 -10.90 10.67
N ALA A 128 -5.16 -10.72 9.36
CA ALA A 128 -3.99 -11.23 8.66
C ALA A 128 -2.70 -10.60 9.19
N MET A 129 -2.68 -9.29 9.42
CA MET A 129 -1.51 -8.59 9.94
C MET A 129 -1.13 -9.06 11.34
N LYS A 130 -2.11 -9.13 12.25
CA LYS A 130 -1.90 -9.61 13.62
C LYS A 130 -1.29 -11.02 13.64
N ASN A 131 -1.83 -11.92 12.82
CA ASN A 131 -1.36 -13.30 12.75
C ASN A 131 0.02 -13.39 12.08
N ALA A 132 0.27 -12.63 11.01
CA ALA A 132 1.56 -12.60 10.34
C ALA A 132 2.68 -12.07 11.25
N LEU A 133 2.44 -10.98 11.98
CA LEU A 133 3.37 -10.45 12.99
C LEU A 133 3.66 -11.48 14.08
N LYS A 134 2.62 -12.15 14.60
CA LYS A 134 2.77 -13.20 15.62
C LYS A 134 3.66 -14.34 15.12
N THR A 135 3.46 -14.80 13.88
CA THR A 135 4.26 -15.87 13.27
C THR A 135 5.70 -15.41 13.03
N ALA A 136 5.89 -14.18 12.54
CA ALA A 136 7.20 -13.60 12.27
C ALA A 136 8.00 -13.31 13.55
N GLY A 137 7.35 -13.14 14.69
CA GLY A 137 8.02 -12.83 15.96
C GLY A 137 8.66 -11.44 16.01
N ILE A 138 8.20 -10.51 15.16
CA ILE A 138 8.69 -9.12 15.08
C ILE A 138 7.62 -8.11 15.50
N SER A 139 8.03 -6.88 15.79
CA SER A 139 7.13 -5.77 16.05
C SER A 139 6.69 -5.10 14.76
N LEU A 140 5.53 -4.44 14.77
CA LEU A 140 5.04 -3.65 13.63
C LEU A 140 6.09 -2.64 13.11
N TRP A 141 6.74 -1.93 14.02
CA TRP A 141 7.71 -0.87 13.71
C TRP A 141 9.09 -1.38 13.26
N ASP A 142 9.29 -2.70 13.23
CA ASP A 142 10.45 -3.32 12.60
C ASP A 142 10.30 -3.31 11.06
N ILE A 143 9.07 -3.32 10.55
CA ILE A 143 8.77 -3.22 9.12
C ILE A 143 9.18 -1.83 8.60
N GLN A 144 9.93 -1.82 7.50
CA GLN A 144 10.49 -0.59 6.92
C GLN A 144 9.89 -0.28 5.56
N VAL A 145 9.70 -1.31 4.74
CA VAL A 145 9.11 -1.20 3.41
C VAL A 145 7.81 -1.98 3.36
N VAL A 146 6.78 -1.41 2.77
CA VAL A 146 5.49 -2.06 2.63
C VAL A 146 4.93 -1.84 1.23
N GLU A 147 4.44 -2.92 0.64
CA GLU A 147 3.58 -2.88 -0.55
C GLU A 147 2.14 -3.06 -0.08
N LEU A 148 1.35 -1.99 -0.19
CA LEU A 148 -0.06 -1.93 0.16
C LEU A 148 -0.92 -2.13 -1.09
N TYR A 149 -2.13 -2.64 -0.89
CA TYR A 149 -3.12 -2.78 -1.95
C TYR A 149 -3.83 -1.44 -2.23
N ASP A 150 -3.29 -0.64 -3.14
CA ASP A 150 -3.75 0.70 -3.51
C ASP A 150 -4.56 0.72 -4.81
N GLN A 151 -5.53 -0.19 -4.98
CA GLN A 151 -6.46 -0.13 -6.12
C GLN A 151 -7.20 1.23 -6.20
N SER A 152 -7.31 1.91 -5.06
CA SER A 152 -7.53 3.35 -5.02
C SER A 152 -6.68 4.06 -3.97
N THR A 153 -6.58 5.38 -4.08
CA THR A 153 -5.96 6.27 -3.08
C THR A 153 -6.58 6.11 -1.68
N VAL A 154 -7.89 5.84 -1.59
CA VAL A 154 -8.59 5.57 -0.32
C VAL A 154 -8.10 4.27 0.30
N MET A 155 -7.83 3.25 -0.51
CA MET A 155 -7.41 1.94 0.01
C MET A 155 -5.98 1.95 0.55
N GLU A 156 -5.06 2.73 -0.03
CA GLU A 156 -3.73 2.94 0.58
C GLU A 156 -3.87 3.57 1.97
N MET A 157 -4.68 4.63 2.09
CA MET A 157 -4.95 5.31 3.36
C MET A 157 -5.56 4.36 4.40
N ILE A 158 -6.60 3.60 4.03
CA ILE A 158 -7.24 2.64 4.95
C ILE A 158 -6.28 1.51 5.34
N SER A 159 -5.44 1.05 4.41
CA SER A 159 -4.48 -0.03 4.67
C SER A 159 -3.42 0.36 5.69
N LEU A 160 -2.99 1.63 5.73
CA LEU A 160 -2.08 2.13 6.78
C LEU A 160 -2.70 1.97 8.18
N GLU A 161 -4.01 2.20 8.32
CA GLU A 161 -4.72 2.00 9.58
C GLU A 161 -4.97 0.52 9.87
N ASP A 162 -5.36 -0.26 8.86
CA ASP A 162 -5.67 -1.68 9.00
C ASP A 162 -4.45 -2.51 9.43
N LEU A 163 -3.27 -2.16 8.93
CA LEU A 163 -2.02 -2.80 9.35
C LEU A 163 -1.51 -2.27 10.70
N GLY A 164 -2.13 -1.22 11.24
CA GLY A 164 -1.82 -0.65 12.55
C GLY A 164 -0.74 0.42 12.56
N PHE A 165 -0.23 0.87 11.40
CA PHE A 165 0.75 1.96 11.34
C PHE A 165 0.14 3.30 11.75
N CYS A 166 -1.13 3.53 11.44
CA CYS A 166 -1.86 4.70 11.88
C CYS A 166 -3.03 4.31 12.77
N GLU A 167 -3.36 5.16 13.73
CA GLU A 167 -4.63 5.06 14.44
C GLU A 167 -5.80 5.27 13.48
N ARG A 168 -6.94 4.66 13.84
CA ARG A 168 -8.20 4.77 13.10
C ARG A 168 -8.63 6.23 12.92
N GLY A 169 -8.93 6.62 11.69
CA GLY A 169 -9.36 7.99 11.38
C GLY A 169 -8.21 8.99 11.19
N LYS A 170 -6.94 8.57 11.30
CA LYS A 170 -5.78 9.48 11.33
C LYS A 170 -4.79 9.29 10.19
N ALA A 171 -4.88 8.23 9.37
CA ALA A 171 -3.89 8.00 8.31
C ALA A 171 -3.77 9.16 7.31
N TRP A 172 -4.89 9.81 6.97
CA TRP A 172 -4.88 10.97 6.09
C TRP A 172 -4.03 12.13 6.61
N MET A 173 -3.92 12.30 7.94
CA MET A 173 -3.11 13.36 8.55
C MET A 173 -1.62 13.08 8.34
N SER A 174 -1.20 11.82 8.52
CA SER A 174 0.18 11.40 8.30
C SER A 174 0.56 11.50 6.82
N ILE A 175 -0.34 11.09 5.91
CA ILE A 175 -0.15 11.27 4.46
C ILE A 175 -0.03 12.76 4.13
N TYR A 176 -0.99 13.58 4.59
CA TYR A 176 -1.04 15.01 4.31
C TYR A 176 0.28 15.69 4.67
N LYS A 177 0.72 15.51 5.93
CA LYS A 177 1.97 16.09 6.45
C LYS A 177 3.20 15.55 5.73
N SER A 178 3.28 14.23 5.52
CA SER A 178 4.43 13.61 4.86
C SER A 178 4.60 14.07 3.41
N CYS A 179 3.50 14.44 2.75
CA CYS A 179 3.50 14.81 1.34
C CYS A 179 3.48 16.33 1.08
N GLU A 180 3.51 17.20 2.10
CA GLU A 180 3.73 18.65 1.91
C GLU A 180 5.14 18.90 1.34
N ASP A 181 6.14 18.21 1.88
CA ASP A 181 7.51 18.13 1.36
C ASP A 181 7.93 16.66 1.28
N TYR A 182 7.51 15.97 0.22
CA TYR A 182 7.64 14.52 0.15
C TYR A 182 9.09 14.05 -0.03
N LYS A 183 9.63 13.42 1.01
CA LYS A 183 11.02 12.93 1.08
C LYS A 183 11.22 11.49 0.61
N GLY A 184 10.19 10.87 0.02
CA GLY A 184 10.23 9.47 -0.44
C GLY A 184 9.73 8.43 0.56
N TYR A 185 9.12 8.86 1.67
CA TYR A 185 8.52 7.99 2.67
C TYR A 185 7.38 8.72 3.38
N TYR A 186 6.53 7.95 4.08
CA TYR A 186 5.65 8.49 5.09
C TYR A 186 6.37 8.55 6.43
N GLU A 187 6.22 9.68 7.12
CA GLU A 187 6.63 9.84 8.51
C GLU A 187 5.43 9.58 9.41
N ILE A 188 5.49 8.51 10.19
CA ILE A 188 4.40 8.04 11.04
C ILE A 188 4.99 7.72 12.42
N ASP A 189 4.49 8.36 13.47
CA ASP A 189 5.00 8.24 14.85
C ASP A 189 6.53 8.38 14.97
N GLY A 190 7.11 9.32 14.21
CA GLY A 190 8.55 9.57 14.19
C GLY A 190 9.38 8.48 13.50
N LYS A 191 8.73 7.54 12.80
CA LYS A 191 9.35 6.48 12.01
C LYS A 191 9.14 6.73 10.52
N LYS A 192 10.13 6.35 9.71
CA LYS A 192 10.05 6.37 8.25
C LYS A 192 9.48 5.05 7.75
N LEU A 193 8.37 5.10 7.01
CA LEU A 193 7.76 3.96 6.34
C LEU A 193 7.77 4.17 4.83
N PHE A 194 8.42 3.27 4.10
CA PHE A 194 8.53 3.32 2.65
C PHE A 194 7.37 2.53 2.04
N VAL A 195 6.47 3.21 1.32
CA VAL A 195 5.21 2.64 0.85
C VAL A 195 5.14 2.68 -0.67
N ASN A 196 4.92 1.52 -1.29
CA ASN A 196 4.65 1.36 -2.73
C ASN A 196 5.77 1.99 -3.58
N MET A 197 7.01 1.52 -3.38
CA MET A 197 8.22 2.15 -3.94
C MET A 197 8.36 1.94 -5.45
N ASN A 198 7.63 0.97 -6.02
CA ASN A 198 7.41 0.73 -7.45
C ASN A 198 6.35 1.64 -8.09
N GLY A 199 5.59 2.39 -7.29
CA GLY A 199 4.42 3.17 -7.73
C GLY A 199 3.06 2.53 -7.42
N GLY A 200 3.05 1.37 -6.75
CA GLY A 200 1.82 0.67 -6.34
C GLY A 200 0.93 0.29 -7.51
N LEU A 201 -0.20 -0.36 -7.21
CA LEU A 201 -1.23 -0.65 -8.22
C LEU A 201 -1.65 0.63 -8.95
N LYS A 202 -1.65 1.78 -8.24
CA LYS A 202 -2.12 3.05 -8.79
C LYS A 202 -1.36 3.50 -10.03
N ALA A 203 -0.04 3.29 -10.10
CA ALA A 203 0.79 3.78 -11.20
C ALA A 203 1.69 2.70 -11.85
N ASP A 204 2.10 1.68 -11.11
CA ASP A 204 2.79 0.50 -11.66
C ASP A 204 1.84 -0.31 -12.56
N GLY A 205 0.62 -0.54 -12.08
CA GLY A 205 -0.42 -1.29 -12.79
C GLY A 205 -1.08 -2.33 -11.88
N ASN A 206 -2.26 -2.80 -12.25
CA ASN A 206 -3.01 -3.80 -11.49
C ASN A 206 -3.42 -5.00 -12.37
N PRO A 207 -2.46 -5.88 -12.73
CA PRO A 207 -2.73 -7.12 -13.46
C PRO A 207 -3.32 -8.20 -12.55
N LEU A 208 -4.40 -7.87 -11.82
CA LEU A 208 -5.20 -8.71 -10.91
C LEU A 208 -4.40 -9.89 -10.29
N GLY A 209 -4.47 -11.09 -10.88
CA GLY A 209 -3.84 -12.29 -10.33
C GLY A 209 -2.31 -12.24 -10.20
N ALA A 210 -1.63 -11.34 -10.91
CA ALA A 210 -0.19 -11.16 -10.81
C ALA A 210 0.22 -10.13 -9.74
N THR A 211 -0.70 -9.28 -9.27
CA THR A 211 -0.41 -8.15 -8.36
C THR A 211 0.28 -8.60 -7.08
N GLY A 212 -0.27 -9.58 -6.35
CA GLY A 212 0.37 -10.06 -5.11
C GLY A 212 1.79 -10.62 -5.33
N GLY A 213 2.06 -11.23 -6.49
CA GLY A 213 3.39 -11.67 -6.87
C GLY A 213 4.34 -10.51 -7.16
N ALA A 214 3.86 -9.47 -7.85
CA ALA A 214 4.62 -8.25 -8.15
C ALA A 214 4.96 -7.45 -6.88
N GLN A 215 4.03 -7.38 -5.91
CA GLN A 215 4.30 -6.77 -4.60
C GLN A 215 5.42 -7.51 -3.84
N VAL A 216 5.38 -8.85 -3.79
CA VAL A 216 6.46 -9.64 -3.19
C VAL A 216 7.78 -9.41 -3.92
N PHE A 217 7.75 -9.33 -5.26
CA PHE A 217 8.93 -9.04 -6.07
C PHE A 217 9.57 -7.69 -5.68
N GLU A 218 8.79 -6.61 -5.54
CA GLU A 218 9.32 -5.31 -5.16
C GLU A 218 9.94 -5.35 -3.76
N VAL A 219 9.26 -5.94 -2.76
CA VAL A 219 9.82 -6.06 -1.40
C VAL A 219 11.12 -6.88 -1.39
N VAL A 220 11.17 -7.99 -2.12
CA VAL A 220 12.41 -8.80 -2.25
C VAL A 220 13.52 -7.99 -2.90
N LYS A 221 13.25 -7.24 -3.97
CA LYS A 221 14.24 -6.39 -4.63
C LYS A 221 14.78 -5.32 -3.68
N GLN A 222 13.91 -4.68 -2.90
CA GLN A 222 14.29 -3.69 -1.89
C GLN A 222 15.20 -4.32 -0.83
N LEU A 223 14.80 -5.46 -0.24
CA LEU A 223 15.56 -6.15 0.81
C LEU A 223 16.93 -6.69 0.33
N LYS A 224 17.04 -7.06 -0.95
CA LYS A 224 18.32 -7.50 -1.53
C LYS A 224 19.28 -6.35 -1.90
N GLY A 225 18.79 -5.11 -1.94
CA GLY A 225 19.54 -3.98 -2.45
C GLY A 225 19.60 -3.95 -3.98
N GLU A 226 18.58 -4.50 -4.66
CA GLU A 226 18.54 -4.72 -6.11
C GLU A 226 17.41 -3.93 -6.80
N ALA A 227 16.78 -2.97 -6.12
CA ALA A 227 15.63 -2.21 -6.66
C ALA A 227 16.03 -1.03 -7.58
N GLY A 228 17.31 -0.95 -7.99
CA GLY A 228 17.79 0.07 -8.94
C GLY A 228 17.55 1.50 -8.44
N GLU A 229 17.00 2.36 -9.31
CA GLU A 229 16.67 3.76 -8.95
C GLU A 229 15.60 3.89 -7.85
N ARG A 230 14.81 2.83 -7.63
CA ARG A 230 13.77 2.76 -6.59
C ARG A 230 14.30 2.36 -5.23
N GLN A 231 15.57 1.95 -5.14
CA GLN A 231 16.16 1.47 -3.90
C GLN A 231 15.98 2.49 -2.79
N VAL A 232 15.35 2.04 -1.71
CA VAL A 232 15.10 2.83 -0.51
C VAL A 232 16.42 3.30 0.09
N LYS A 233 16.51 4.61 0.37
CA LYS A 233 17.59 5.23 1.14
C LYS A 233 17.13 5.34 2.60
N SER A 234 17.46 4.34 3.40
CA SER A 234 17.13 4.29 4.83
C SER A 234 18.37 4.61 5.68
N ASP A 235 18.15 5.25 6.83
CA ASP A 235 19.22 5.52 7.81
C ASP A 235 19.59 4.27 8.63
N ARG A 236 18.75 3.22 8.57
CA ARG A 236 18.98 1.93 9.21
C ARG A 236 19.02 0.83 8.14
N GLU A 237 19.69 -0.28 8.43
CA GLU A 237 19.70 -1.44 7.53
C GLU A 237 18.27 -1.88 7.21
N LEU A 238 17.97 -2.11 5.93
CA LEU A 238 16.65 -2.54 5.49
C LEU A 238 16.47 -4.04 5.73
N LYS A 239 15.83 -4.41 6.85
CA LYS A 239 15.76 -5.80 7.30
C LYS A 239 14.41 -6.47 7.05
N TYR A 240 13.31 -5.74 7.21
CA TYR A 240 11.97 -6.29 7.14
C TYR A 240 11.06 -5.53 6.18
N GLY A 241 10.29 -6.29 5.41
CA GLY A 241 9.27 -5.78 4.50
C GLY A 241 7.94 -6.50 4.68
N CYS A 242 6.86 -5.86 4.25
CA CYS A 242 5.51 -6.39 4.36
C CYS A 242 4.76 -6.23 3.05
N VAL A 243 3.90 -7.19 2.73
CA VAL A 243 2.97 -7.13 1.60
C VAL A 243 1.56 -7.29 2.14
N LEU A 244 0.64 -6.41 1.73
CA LEU A 244 -0.80 -6.58 1.88
C LEU A 244 -1.43 -6.69 0.50
N GLU A 245 -2.08 -7.82 0.25
CA GLU A 245 -2.88 -8.08 -0.95
C GLU A 245 -4.34 -8.28 -0.57
N LEU A 246 -5.26 -7.72 -1.36
CA LEU A 246 -6.71 -7.88 -1.17
C LEU A 246 -7.37 -8.48 -2.40
N GLU A 247 -8.27 -9.44 -2.16
CA GLU A 247 -9.10 -10.03 -3.20
C GLU A 247 -10.52 -9.43 -3.15
N GLY A 248 -11.03 -9.05 -4.31
CA GLY A 248 -12.28 -8.29 -4.41
C GLY A 248 -12.17 -6.96 -3.67
N PHE A 249 -13.23 -6.56 -2.97
CA PHE A 249 -13.19 -5.38 -2.10
C PHE A 249 -12.93 -5.80 -0.65
N GLY A 250 -11.81 -6.50 -0.43
CA GLY A 250 -11.41 -7.06 0.87
C GLY A 250 -12.30 -8.23 1.35
N THR A 251 -12.77 -9.06 0.41
CA THR A 251 -13.45 -10.33 0.75
C THR A 251 -12.45 -11.34 1.32
N LYS A 252 -11.22 -11.27 0.83
CA LYS A 252 -10.07 -11.99 1.37
C LYS A 252 -8.89 -11.03 1.43
N GLY A 253 -8.07 -11.17 2.46
CA GLY A 253 -6.82 -10.43 2.62
C GLY A 253 -5.69 -11.37 2.94
N TYR A 254 -4.51 -11.03 2.45
CA TYR A 254 -3.28 -11.77 2.66
C TYR A 254 -2.21 -10.81 3.15
N VAL A 255 -1.49 -11.19 4.21
CA VAL A 255 -0.31 -10.47 4.67
C VAL A 255 0.88 -11.41 4.64
N CYS A 256 1.96 -10.96 4.01
CA CYS A 256 3.24 -11.66 3.95
C CYS A 256 4.33 -10.74 4.52
N ILE A 257 5.03 -11.20 5.55
CA ILE A 257 6.19 -10.53 6.14
C ILE A 257 7.44 -11.23 5.66
N LEU A 258 8.33 -10.43 5.08
CA LEU A 258 9.59 -10.86 4.48
C LEU A 258 10.75 -10.27 5.26
N GLY A 259 11.86 -10.99 5.36
CA GLY A 259 13.06 -10.46 5.98
C GLY A 259 14.35 -11.10 5.52
N ARG A 260 15.47 -10.46 5.88
CA ARG A 260 16.83 -10.97 5.71
C ARG A 260 17.49 -11.18 7.08
N ASP A 261 18.51 -12.04 7.10
CA ASP A 261 19.35 -12.27 8.29
C ASP A 261 20.10 -11.02 8.73
#